data_AF-A0A955MB77-F1
#
_entry.id   AF-A0A955MB77-F1
#
_cell.length_a   1.000
_cell.length_b   1.000
_cell.length_c   1.000
_cell.angle_alpha   90.00
_cell.angle_beta   90.00
_cell.angle_gamma   90.00
#
_symmetry.space_group_name_H-M   'P 1'
#
loop_
_entity.id
_entity.type
_entity.pdbx_description
1 polymer ?
#
loop_
_entity_poly.entity_id
_entity_poly.type
_entity_poly.pdbx_seq_one_letter_code
_entity_poly.pdbx_strand_id
1 'polypeptide(L)'
;MGEKVYVPNLNIVYHHRTQGTGAEGVHIAYIVKGLRELGHQVKVVSPNPDDPTKTAGDNPFAKKEGQKGGFLRRLSRSLPQFLFEMLEVGYNFSAVRQLTK
;
A
#
# COMPACT_ATOMS: atom_id res chain seq x y z
N MET A 1 17.46 4.88 -36.82
CA MET A 1 17.63 6.03 -35.91
C MET A 1 16.32 6.18 -35.17
N GLY A 2 16.20 5.63 -33.96
CA GLY A 2 14.93 5.56 -33.23
C GLY A 2 14.49 6.95 -32.77
N GLU A 3 13.22 7.27 -32.97
CA GLU A 3 12.61 8.51 -32.53
C GLU A 3 12.73 8.62 -31.00
N LYS A 4 13.34 9.69 -30.50
CA LYS A 4 13.41 9.93 -29.04
C LYS A 4 12.02 10.31 -28.57
N VAL A 5 11.30 9.34 -27.99
CA VAL A 5 10.04 9.60 -27.30
C VAL A 5 10.31 10.52 -26.11
N TYR A 6 9.69 11.69 -26.11
CA TYR A 6 9.73 12.61 -24.98
C TYR A 6 8.94 12.01 -23.81
N VAL A 7 9.59 11.87 -22.67
CA VAL A 7 8.94 11.45 -21.42
C VAL A 7 8.98 12.63 -20.45
N PRO A 8 7.84 13.24 -20.09
CA PRO A 8 7.82 14.35 -19.14
C PRO A 8 8.17 13.87 -17.73
N ASN A 9 8.84 14.71 -16.94
CA ASN A 9 8.99 14.45 -15.52
C ASN A 9 7.67 14.80 -14.79
N LEU A 10 7.06 13.82 -14.12
CA LEU A 10 5.74 13.94 -13.48
C LEU A 10 5.86 13.63 -11.99
N ASN A 11 5.00 14.28 -11.20
CA ASN A 11 4.75 13.92 -9.81
C ASN A 11 3.55 12.96 -9.75
N ILE A 12 3.81 11.71 -9.40
CA ILE A 12 2.82 10.62 -9.42
C ILE A 12 2.55 10.17 -7.99
N VAL A 13 1.28 10.18 -7.59
CA VAL A 13 0.83 9.52 -6.37
C VAL A 13 0.29 8.14 -6.75
N TYR A 14 0.96 7.09 -6.28
CA TYR A 14 0.50 5.71 -6.47
C TYR A 14 -0.22 5.25 -5.21
N HIS A 15 -1.55 5.18 -5.25
CA HIS A 15 -2.36 4.74 -4.11
C HIS A 15 -2.69 3.25 -4.19
N HIS A 16 -2.53 2.52 -3.07
CA HIS A 16 -3.02 1.14 -2.93
C HIS A 16 -3.60 0.87 -1.53
N ARG A 17 -4.41 -0.18 -1.42
CA ARG A 17 -5.00 -0.67 -0.15
C ARG A 17 -4.61 -2.14 0.17
N THR A 18 -3.67 -2.69 -0.59
CA THR A 18 -3.11 -4.03 -0.35
C THR A 18 -2.12 -3.98 0.81
N GLN A 19 -1.71 -5.16 1.29
CA GLN A 19 -0.63 -5.23 2.29
C GLN A 19 0.74 -4.80 1.73
N GLY A 20 0.89 -4.64 0.41
CA GLY A 20 2.19 -4.30 -0.21
C GLY A 20 3.21 -5.44 -0.14
N THR A 21 2.79 -6.65 0.24
CA THR A 21 3.61 -7.87 0.37
C THR A 21 3.13 -8.94 -0.60
N GLY A 22 3.80 -10.09 -0.63
CA GLY A 22 3.45 -11.21 -1.51
C GLY A 22 3.42 -10.81 -2.99
N ALA A 23 2.57 -11.46 -3.78
CA ALA A 23 2.45 -11.21 -5.21
C ALA A 23 1.96 -9.80 -5.53
N GLU A 24 0.94 -9.31 -4.82
CA GLU A 24 0.41 -7.94 -5.03
C GLU A 24 1.49 -6.88 -4.77
N GLY A 25 2.31 -7.07 -3.73
CA GLY A 25 3.47 -6.21 -3.45
C GLY A 25 4.49 -6.20 -4.58
N VAL A 26 4.76 -7.37 -5.19
CA VAL A 26 5.65 -7.48 -6.35
C VAL A 26 5.12 -6.65 -7.53
N HIS A 27 3.84 -6.76 -7.87
CA HIS A 27 3.25 -5.99 -8.96
C HIS A 27 3.37 -4.48 -8.72
N ILE A 28 3.02 -4.01 -7.52
CA ILE A 28 3.13 -2.59 -7.15
C ILE A 28 4.59 -2.12 -7.22
N ALA A 29 5.52 -2.91 -6.68
CA ALA A 29 6.93 -2.58 -6.66
C ALA A 29 7.50 -2.39 -8.07
N TYR A 30 7.16 -3.27 -9.02
CA TYR A 30 7.66 -3.15 -10.39
C TYR A 30 7.06 -1.96 -11.14
N ILE A 31 5.77 -1.65 -10.94
CA ILE A 31 5.17 -0.43 -11.52
C ILE A 31 5.89 0.82 -11.00
N VAL A 32 6.08 0.91 -9.68
CA VAL A 32 6.75 2.05 -9.04
C VAL A 32 8.21 2.17 -9.51
N LYS A 33 8.94 1.06 -9.60
CA LYS A 33 10.32 1.03 -10.11
C LYS A 33 10.38 1.50 -11.57
N GLY A 34 9.55 0.95 -12.44
CA GLY A 34 9.53 1.34 -13.85
C GLY A 34 9.21 2.83 -14.06
N LEU A 35 8.22 3.36 -13.33
CA LEU A 35 7.91 4.81 -13.39
C LEU A 35 9.07 5.69 -12.90
N ARG A 36 9.80 5.25 -11.86
CA ARG A 36 10.99 5.95 -11.37
C ARG A 36 12.16 5.85 -12.35
N GLU A 37 12.37 4.71 -12.99
CA GLU A 37 13.38 4.49 -14.03
C GLU A 37 13.13 5.36 -15.27
N LEU A 38 11.86 5.64 -15.58
CA LEU A 38 11.46 6.60 -16.61
C LEU A 38 11.65 8.08 -16.20
N GLY A 39 12.11 8.34 -14.98
CA GLY A 39 12.44 9.68 -14.49
C GLY A 39 11.31 10.42 -13.78
N HIS A 40 10.20 9.76 -13.46
CA HIS A 40 9.11 10.36 -12.71
C HIS A 40 9.35 10.31 -11.19
N GLN A 41 8.83 11.29 -10.46
CA GLN A 41 8.77 11.25 -9.00
C GLN A 41 7.53 10.48 -8.56
N VAL A 42 7.72 9.32 -7.93
CA VAL A 42 6.61 8.46 -7.49
C VAL A 42 6.55 8.37 -5.98
N LYS A 43 5.45 8.85 -5.41
CA LYS A 43 5.11 8.73 -4.00
C LYS A 43 4.05 7.65 -3.82
N VAL A 44 4.41 6.60 -3.09
CA VAL A 44 3.47 5.52 -2.75
C VAL A 44 2.66 5.94 -1.53
N VAL A 45 1.34 5.80 -1.59
CA VAL A 45 0.41 6.18 -0.53
C VAL A 45 -0.48 5.00 -0.20
N SER A 46 -0.45 4.53 1.04
CA SER A 46 -1.20 3.32 1.41
C SER A 46 -1.54 3.33 2.89
N PRO A 47 -2.67 2.74 3.32
CA PRO A 47 -2.93 2.56 4.75
C PRO A 47 -1.87 1.70 5.46
N ASN A 48 -1.12 0.86 4.74
CA ASN A 48 0.09 0.22 5.22
C ASN A 48 1.30 1.18 5.06
N PRO A 49 2.02 1.53 6.13
CA PRO A 49 3.20 2.40 6.03
C PRO A 49 4.40 1.77 5.33
N ASP A 50 4.43 0.45 5.14
CA ASP A 50 5.57 -0.23 4.54
C ASP A 50 5.67 0.02 3.03
N ASP A 51 6.88 0.32 2.54
CA ASP A 51 7.15 0.51 1.11
C ASP A 51 7.13 -0.85 0.38
N PRO A 52 6.22 -1.07 -0.58
CA PRO A 52 6.14 -2.33 -1.32
C PRO A 52 7.44 -2.66 -2.06
N THR A 53 8.26 -1.68 -2.42
CA THR A 53 9.55 -1.94 -3.07
C THR A 53 10.56 -2.63 -2.15
N LYS A 54 10.32 -2.63 -0.84
CA LYS A 54 11.14 -3.26 0.20
C LYS A 54 10.54 -4.55 0.76
N THR A 55 9.21 -4.70 0.69
CA THR A 55 8.48 -5.83 1.27
C THR A 55 7.82 -6.73 0.21
N ALA A 56 8.00 -6.42 -1.08
CA ALA A 56 7.54 -7.25 -2.18
C ALA A 56 8.08 -8.67 -2.09
N GLY A 57 7.18 -9.64 -2.23
CA GLY A 57 7.52 -11.06 -2.18
C GLY A 57 7.62 -11.63 -0.75
N ASP A 58 7.63 -10.78 0.29
CA ASP A 58 7.55 -11.25 1.66
C ASP A 58 6.24 -11.99 1.89
N ASN A 59 6.29 -13.04 2.71
CA ASN A 59 5.11 -13.81 3.05
C ASN A 59 4.13 -12.93 3.89
N PRO A 60 2.92 -12.63 3.37
CA PRO A 60 1.95 -11.77 4.05
C PRO A 60 1.48 -12.33 5.42
N PHE A 61 1.65 -13.62 5.64
CA PHE A 61 1.22 -14.31 6.85
C PHE A 61 2.34 -14.56 7.87
N ALA A 62 3.61 -14.28 7.52
CA ALA A 62 4.75 -14.66 8.34
C ALA A 62 4.89 -13.89 9.68
N LYS A 63 4.09 -12.85 9.94
CA LYS A 63 4.33 -11.91 11.06
C LYS A 63 3.15 -11.63 12.00
N LYS A 64 2.06 -12.42 12.00
CA LYS A 64 0.82 -12.02 12.71
C LYS A 64 0.24 -12.99 13.74
N GLU A 65 0.97 -14.00 14.20
CA GLU A 65 0.56 -14.76 15.39
C GLU A 65 1.15 -14.14 16.66
N GLY A 66 0.42 -13.18 17.22
CA GLY A 66 0.71 -12.62 18.55
C GLY A 66 -0.60 -12.32 19.28
N GLN A 67 -0.54 -12.06 20.59
CA GLN A 67 -1.72 -11.81 21.44
C GLN A 67 -2.67 -10.75 20.87
N LYS A 68 -2.14 -9.75 20.14
CA LYS A 68 -2.92 -8.71 19.44
C LYS A 68 -3.83 -9.27 18.34
N GLY A 69 -3.39 -10.28 17.58
CA GLY A 69 -4.20 -10.91 16.53
C GLY A 69 -5.42 -11.66 17.09
N GLY A 70 -5.24 -12.33 18.23
CA GLY A 70 -6.34 -13.00 18.94
C GLY A 70 -7.39 -12.02 19.47
N PHE A 71 -6.96 -10.89 20.04
CA PHE A 71 -7.88 -9.84 20.50
C PHE A 71 -8.68 -9.21 19.35
N LEU A 72 -8.01 -8.82 18.26
CA LEU A 72 -8.67 -8.23 17.09
C LEU A 72 -9.71 -9.19 16.47
N ARG A 73 -9.38 -10.48 16.39
CA ARG A 73 -10.31 -11.51 15.92
C ARG A 73 -11.52 -11.69 16.84
N ARG A 74 -11.34 -11.54 18.15
CA ARG A 74 -12.46 -11.60 19.11
C ARG A 74 -13.35 -10.37 18.99
N LEU A 75 -12.74 -9.19 18.87
CA LEU A 75 -13.44 -7.93 18.70
C LEU A 75 -14.24 -7.89 17.39
N SER A 76 -13.67 -8.35 16.28
CA SER A 76 -14.35 -8.37 14.98
C SER A 76 -15.58 -9.28 14.96
N ARG A 77 -15.59 -10.35 15.77
CA ARG A 77 -16.74 -11.27 15.89
C ARG A 77 -17.93 -10.70 16.64
N SER A 78 -17.70 -9.69 17.48
CA SER A 78 -18.75 -9.05 18.28
C SER A 78 -19.20 -7.70 17.74
N LEU A 79 -18.52 -7.17 16.71
CA LEU A 79 -18.76 -5.82 16.21
C LEU A 79 -19.98 -5.82 15.26
N PRO A 80 -20.98 -4.94 15.47
CA PRO A 80 -22.03 -4.69 14.50
C PRO A 80 -21.47 -4.20 13.15
N GLN A 81 -22.12 -4.59 12.06
CA GLN A 81 -21.66 -4.31 10.69
C GLN A 81 -21.37 -2.82 10.43
N PHE A 82 -22.29 -1.93 10.82
CA PHE A 82 -22.14 -0.48 10.65
C PHE A 82 -20.87 0.07 11.33
N LEU A 83 -20.53 -0.45 12.52
CA LEU A 83 -19.32 -0.02 13.22
C LEU A 83 -18.06 -0.52 12.51
N PHE A 84 -18.12 -1.72 11.91
CA PHE A 84 -17.01 -2.26 11.13
C PHE A 84 -16.75 -1.43 9.87
N GLU A 85 -17.81 -1.03 9.16
CA GLU A 85 -17.71 -0.15 7.99
C GLU A 85 -17.11 1.22 8.36
N MET A 86 -17.51 1.81 9.49
CA MET A 86 -16.88 3.04 9.98
C MET A 86 -15.38 2.87 10.26
N LEU A 87 -14.96 1.71 10.79
CA LEU A 87 -13.54 1.43 10.98
C LEU A 87 -12.79 1.28 9.65
N GLU A 88 -13.40 0.68 8.62
CA GLU A 88 -12.81 0.59 7.28
C GLU A 88 -12.65 1.97 6.62
N VAL A 89 -13.63 2.87 6.80
CA VAL A 89 -13.50 4.27 6.37
C VAL A 89 -12.40 4.96 7.19
N GLY A 90 -12.38 4.76 8.51
CA GLY A 90 -11.34 5.27 9.42
C GLY A 90 -9.92 4.86 9.00
N TYR A 91 -9.75 3.61 8.58
CA TYR A 91 -8.48 3.06 8.12
C TYR A 91 -7.94 3.81 6.89
N ASN A 92 -8.81 4.26 5.98
CA ASN A 92 -8.41 5.01 4.79
C ASN A 92 -7.84 6.40 5.11
N PHE A 93 -8.23 7.03 6.22
CA PHE A 93 -7.68 8.32 6.64
C PHE A 93 -6.18 8.26 6.93
N SER A 94 -5.64 7.08 7.29
CA SER A 94 -4.21 6.92 7.51
C SER A 94 -3.39 7.19 6.23
N ALA A 95 -3.94 6.84 5.06
CA ALA A 95 -3.31 7.12 3.76
C ALA A 95 -3.33 8.63 3.43
N VAL A 96 -4.41 9.34 3.80
CA VAL A 96 -4.51 10.79 3.58
C VAL A 96 -3.37 11.55 4.27
N ARG A 97 -2.96 11.12 5.47
CA ARG A 97 -1.83 11.74 6.21
C ARG A 97 -0.50 11.62 5.47
N GLN A 98 -0.37 10.68 4.53
CA GLN A 98 0.84 10.54 3.73
C GLN A 98 0.87 11.54 2.59
N LEU A 99 -0.26 12.09 2.14
CA LEU A 99 -0.29 13.06 1.03
C LEU A 99 0.38 14.39 1.40
N THR A 100 0.22 14.84 2.64
CA THR A 100 0.65 16.16 3.14
C THR A 100 2.08 16.23 3.67
N LYS A 101 2.78 15.09 3.79
CA LYS A 101 4.21 15.03 4.15
C LYS A 101 5.10 15.00 2.92
#